data_AF-A0A7C4X990-F1
#
_entry.id   AF-A0A7C4X990-F1
#
_cell.length_a   1.000
_cell.length_b   1.000
_cell.length_c   1.000
_cell.angle_alpha   90.00
_cell.angle_beta   90.00
_cell.angle_gamma   90.00
#
_symmetry.space_group_name_H-M   'P 1'
#
loop_
_entity.id
_entity.type
_entity.pdbx_description
1 polymer ?
#
loop_
_entity_poly.entity_id
_entity_poly.type
_entity_poly.pdbx_seq_one_letter_code
_entity_poly.pdbx_strand_id
1 'polypeptide(L)'
;MFAFLFMLLSVGLQLPMPFLTRFLIDKVIILKNFQLLNIIGLVIIGVLVIYGVSSFLERFLLTTFRGRVLFDIRLKLFEHIQKLSLTFFHKKETGYLMSRLSGDVDAVQGLLADTLVSAGQNILTFIAGVACTIYIHPKLALICFLILPFYLLSLMVFNKRVRSMSYEVRERYALLNKDLQELLSGVSVIKAFTGEKRATIKMLGKIKEAIRKEVKLDITATIASISSILISSAGPIVLIWYGCAEIMRGNLTVGSLIAFNSFIGYLFGPTRNLYNLNLNVQRSLAAVQRIFEMLDLT
;
A
#
# COMPACT_ATOMS: atom_id res chain seq x y z
N MET A 1 19.11 10.76 -9.15
CA MET A 1 19.57 11.89 -8.33
C MET A 1 18.52 12.98 -8.19
N PHE A 2 18.05 13.62 -9.28
CA PHE A 2 17.02 14.68 -9.21
C PHE A 2 15.71 14.25 -8.53
N ALA A 3 15.19 13.05 -8.81
CA ALA A 3 13.98 12.55 -8.15
C ALA A 3 14.12 12.46 -6.62
N PHE A 4 15.30 12.08 -6.11
CA PHE A 4 15.57 12.01 -4.67
C PHE A 4 15.64 13.41 -4.03
N LEU A 5 16.11 14.40 -4.78
CA LEU A 5 16.17 15.79 -4.32
C LEU A 5 14.77 16.41 -4.24
N PHE A 6 13.92 16.18 -5.25
CA PHE A 6 12.50 16.57 -5.21
C PHE A 6 11.71 15.83 -4.13
N MET A 7 12.07 14.57 -3.85
CA MET A 7 11.51 13.79 -2.75
C MET A 7 11.84 14.39 -1.38
N LEU A 8 13.11 14.79 -1.16
CA LEU A 8 13.48 15.49 0.06
C LEU A 8 12.77 16.84 0.17
N LEU A 9 12.64 17.57 -0.95
CA LEU A 9 11.92 18.83 -1.01
C LEU A 9 10.42 18.64 -0.70
N SER A 10 9.78 17.60 -1.25
CA SER A 10 8.35 17.34 -1.05
C SER A 10 8.04 16.97 0.39
N VAL A 11 8.85 16.11 1.01
CA VAL A 11 8.75 15.78 2.45
C VAL A 11 9.02 17.03 3.30
N GLY A 12 10.06 17.80 2.97
CA GLY A 12 10.43 19.04 3.66
C GLY A 12 9.37 20.13 3.58
N LEU A 13 8.58 20.17 2.49
CA LEU A 13 7.44 21.09 2.30
C LEU A 13 6.15 20.60 2.94
N GLN A 14 6.04 19.30 3.23
CA GLN A 14 4.86 18.70 3.84
C GLN A 14 4.83 18.90 5.37
N LEU A 15 6.00 18.88 6.01
CA LEU A 15 6.17 19.01 7.47
C LEU A 15 5.83 20.38 8.08
N PRO A 16 6.04 21.53 7.41
CA PRO A 16 5.68 22.84 7.94
C PRO A 16 4.17 23.06 8.00
N MET A 17 3.38 22.26 7.28
CA MET A 17 1.96 22.54 7.10
C MET A 17 1.16 22.49 8.41
N PRO A 18 1.33 21.48 9.27
CA PRO A 18 0.71 21.48 10.60
C PRO A 18 1.19 22.64 11.48
N PHE A 19 2.45 23.06 11.38
CA PHE A 19 2.97 24.22 12.13
C PHE A 19 2.35 25.54 11.65
N LEU A 20 2.15 25.69 10.33
CA LEU A 20 1.45 26.83 9.74
C LEU A 20 -0.01 26.87 10.21
N THR A 21 -0.69 25.71 10.25
CA THR A 21 -2.05 25.61 10.80
C THR A 21 -2.09 25.99 12.28
N ARG A 22 -1.13 25.52 13.10
CA ARG A 22 -1.00 25.94 14.51
C ARG A 22 -0.86 27.45 14.63
N PHE A 23 0.02 28.06 13.84
CA PHE A 23 0.27 29.50 13.88
C PHE A 23 -0.97 30.31 13.46
N LEU A 24 -1.69 29.85 12.44
CA LEU A 24 -2.94 30.46 12.00
C LEU A 24 -3.99 30.43 13.12
N ILE A 25 -4.14 29.30 13.79
CA ILE A 25 -5.14 29.16 14.86
C ILE A 25 -4.73 29.97 16.10
N ASP A 26 -3.50 29.78 16.60
CA ASP A 26 -3.06 30.37 17.87
C ASP A 26 -2.84 31.89 17.78
N LYS A 27 -2.40 32.41 16.62
CA LYS A 27 -2.10 33.84 16.49
C LYS A 27 -3.11 34.61 15.65
N VAL A 28 -3.75 34.03 14.65
CA VAL A 28 -4.61 34.81 13.74
C VAL A 28 -6.05 34.81 14.21
N ILE A 29 -6.58 33.63 14.57
CA ILE A 29 -7.97 33.48 15.01
C ILE A 29 -8.16 34.12 16.40
N ILE A 30 -7.21 33.89 17.31
CA ILE A 30 -7.30 34.41 18.69
C ILE A 30 -7.10 35.95 18.72
N LEU A 31 -6.19 36.50 17.91
CA LEU A 31 -5.95 37.96 17.85
C LEU A 31 -6.88 38.72 16.88
N LYS A 32 -7.79 38.03 16.18
CA LYS A 32 -8.74 38.60 15.18
C LYS A 32 -8.09 39.53 14.15
N ASN A 33 -6.84 39.28 13.75
CA ASN A 33 -6.12 40.16 12.84
C ASN A 33 -6.32 39.71 11.37
N PHE A 34 -7.22 40.38 10.66
CA PHE A 34 -7.56 40.07 9.27
C PHE A 34 -6.43 40.32 8.26
N GLN A 35 -5.48 41.23 8.55
CA GLN A 35 -4.32 41.45 7.68
C GLN A 35 -3.34 40.27 7.75
N LEU A 36 -3.04 39.80 8.96
CA LEU A 36 -2.22 38.60 9.18
C LEU A 36 -2.88 37.35 8.59
N LEU A 37 -4.21 37.27 8.61
CA LEU A 37 -4.96 36.18 7.96
C LEU A 37 -4.72 36.13 6.45
N ASN A 38 -4.80 37.26 5.76
CA ASN A 38 -4.60 37.30 4.30
C ASN A 38 -3.15 36.97 3.92
N ILE A 39 -2.16 37.45 4.68
CA ILE A 39 -0.75 37.15 4.43
C ILE A 39 -0.46 35.66 4.63
N ILE A 40 -0.90 35.09 5.75
CA ILE A 40 -0.68 33.66 6.04
C ILE A 40 -1.48 32.79 5.08
N GLY A 41 -2.69 33.20 4.70
CA GLY A 41 -3.48 32.53 3.67
C GLY A 41 -2.75 32.46 2.34
N LEU A 42 -2.17 33.58 1.88
CA LEU A 42 -1.35 33.61 0.66
C LEU A 42 -0.09 32.74 0.79
N VAL A 43 0.58 32.73 1.95
CA VAL A 43 1.74 31.86 2.20
C VAL A 43 1.34 30.38 2.13
N ILE A 44 0.22 30.00 2.75
CA ILE A 44 -0.30 28.62 2.72
C ILE A 44 -0.62 28.20 1.28
N ILE A 45 -1.25 29.08 0.50
CA ILE A 45 -1.52 28.82 -0.92
C ILE A 45 -0.21 28.65 -1.69
N GLY A 46 0.77 29.54 -1.47
CA GLY A 46 2.11 29.43 -2.07
C GLY A 46 2.79 28.10 -1.74
N VAL A 47 2.78 27.69 -0.48
CA VAL A 47 3.33 26.40 -0.02
C VAL A 47 2.59 25.22 -0.67
N LEU A 48 1.26 25.27 -0.77
CA LEU A 48 0.47 24.23 -1.46
C LEU A 48 0.82 24.12 -2.94
N VAL A 49 0.98 25.25 -3.63
CA VAL A 49 1.36 25.28 -5.05
C VAL A 49 2.76 24.71 -5.23
N ILE A 50 3.73 25.13 -4.43
CA ILE A 50 5.12 24.63 -4.51
C ILE A 50 5.16 23.13 -4.19
N TYR A 51 4.44 22.68 -3.15
CA TYR A 51 4.30 21.27 -2.83
C TYR A 51 3.68 20.47 -3.98
N GLY A 52 2.61 20.99 -4.58
CA GLY A 52 1.93 20.36 -5.71
C GLY A 52 2.84 20.23 -6.94
N VAL A 53 3.56 21.30 -7.29
CA VAL A 53 4.53 21.30 -8.40
C VAL A 53 5.69 20.34 -8.11
N SER A 54 6.27 20.38 -6.90
CA SER A 54 7.34 19.46 -6.51
C SER A 54 6.90 18.01 -6.56
N SER A 55 5.73 17.69 -6.01
CA SER A 55 5.16 16.35 -6.06
C SER A 55 4.85 15.91 -7.49
N PHE A 56 4.43 16.83 -8.38
CA PHE A 56 4.19 16.52 -9.77
C PHE A 56 5.50 16.20 -10.51
N LEU A 57 6.53 17.05 -10.37
CA LEU A 57 7.85 16.84 -10.96
C LEU A 57 8.48 15.53 -10.48
N GLU A 58 8.38 15.24 -9.18
CA GLU A 58 8.84 13.99 -8.61
C GLU A 58 8.17 12.78 -9.27
N ARG A 59 6.82 12.77 -9.33
CA ARG A 59 6.07 11.68 -9.95
C ARG A 59 6.37 11.55 -11.44
N PHE A 60 6.51 12.68 -12.15
CA PHE A 60 6.86 12.70 -13.55
C PHE A 60 8.22 12.06 -13.81
N LEU A 61 9.26 12.51 -13.11
CA LEU A 61 10.63 11.97 -13.22
C LEU A 61 10.68 10.47 -12.88
N LEU A 62 9.97 10.06 -11.82
CA LEU A 62 9.86 8.65 -11.45
C LEU A 62 9.16 7.83 -12.53
N THR A 63 8.08 8.34 -13.13
CA THR A 63 7.34 7.65 -14.19
C THR A 63 8.16 7.52 -15.46
N THR A 64 8.93 8.55 -15.84
CA THR A 64 9.84 8.47 -16.99
C THR A 64 10.98 7.48 -16.74
N PHE A 65 11.59 7.52 -15.55
CA PHE A 65 12.63 6.55 -15.17
C PHE A 65 12.11 5.12 -15.20
N ARG A 66 10.90 4.90 -14.67
CA ARG A 66 10.17 3.61 -14.74
C ARG A 66 10.01 3.10 -16.16
N GLY A 67 9.61 3.97 -17.08
CA GLY A 67 9.41 3.61 -18.48
C GLY A 67 10.71 3.15 -19.14
N ARG A 68 11.83 3.84 -18.87
CA ARG A 68 13.14 3.48 -19.42
C ARG A 68 13.66 2.15 -18.89
N VAL A 69 13.61 1.94 -17.57
CA VAL A 69 14.03 0.67 -16.97
C VAL A 69 13.19 -0.50 -17.50
N LEU A 70 11.89 -0.30 -17.68
CA LEU A 70 11.00 -1.30 -18.24
C LEU A 70 11.38 -1.65 -19.69
N PHE A 71 11.65 -0.62 -20.50
CA PHE A 71 12.08 -0.79 -21.88
C PHE A 71 13.38 -1.59 -21.97
N ASP A 72 14.40 -1.22 -21.19
CA ASP A 72 15.71 -1.90 -21.20
C ASP A 72 15.62 -3.37 -20.79
N ILE A 73 14.82 -3.68 -19.75
CA ILE A 73 14.62 -5.07 -19.29
C ILE A 73 13.88 -5.88 -20.36
N ARG A 74 12.79 -5.34 -20.93
CA ARG A 74 12.02 -6.04 -21.97
C ARG A 74 12.85 -6.26 -23.23
N LEU A 75 13.64 -5.27 -23.64
CA LEU A 75 14.50 -5.38 -24.82
C LEU A 75 15.55 -6.48 -24.63
N LYS A 76 16.28 -6.48 -23.50
CA LYS A 76 17.27 -7.52 -23.19
C LYS A 76 16.66 -8.92 -23.12
N LEU A 77 15.51 -9.07 -22.48
CA LEU A 77 14.83 -10.36 -22.43
C LEU A 77 14.35 -10.81 -23.81
N PHE A 78 13.83 -9.89 -24.62
CA PHE A 78 13.37 -10.21 -25.97
C PHE A 78 14.54 -10.63 -26.89
N GLU A 79 15.67 -9.93 -26.82
CA GLU A 79 16.90 -10.29 -27.53
C GLU A 79 17.45 -11.65 -27.08
N HIS A 80 17.41 -11.94 -25.77
CA HIS A 80 17.84 -13.23 -25.23
C HIS A 80 16.94 -14.38 -25.68
N ILE A 81 15.62 -14.19 -25.62
CA ILE A 81 14.64 -15.19 -26.04
C ILE A 81 14.85 -15.58 -27.50
N GLN A 82 15.14 -14.62 -28.38
CA GLN A 82 15.39 -14.91 -29.80
C GLN A 82 16.65 -15.75 -30.05
N LYS A 83 17.60 -15.77 -29.12
CA LYS A 83 18.85 -16.56 -29.23
C LYS A 83 18.73 -17.97 -28.67
N LEU A 84 17.64 -18.30 -27.98
CA LEU A 84 17.43 -19.61 -27.38
C LEU A 84 17.21 -20.70 -28.45
N SER A 85 17.64 -21.92 -28.15
CA SER A 85 17.50 -23.06 -29.05
C SER A 85 16.03 -23.42 -29.32
N LEU A 86 15.74 -23.93 -30.52
CA LEU A 86 14.41 -24.45 -30.87
C LEU A 86 13.93 -25.54 -29.89
N THR A 87 14.85 -26.32 -29.33
CA THR A 87 14.55 -27.34 -28.30
C THR A 87 13.94 -26.72 -27.03
N PHE A 88 14.33 -25.50 -26.67
CA PHE A 88 13.74 -24.78 -25.54
C PHE A 88 12.28 -24.40 -25.84
N PHE A 89 11.99 -23.90 -27.04
CA PHE A 89 10.63 -23.58 -27.48
C PHE A 89 9.72 -24.80 -27.60
N HIS A 90 10.27 -25.98 -27.92
CA HIS A 90 9.50 -27.23 -27.91
C HIS A 90 9.22 -27.77 -26.50
N LYS A 91 10.08 -27.47 -25.51
CA LYS A 91 9.93 -27.94 -24.12
C LYS A 91 9.11 -27.01 -23.23
N LYS A 92 8.95 -25.74 -23.60
CA LYS A 92 8.26 -24.73 -22.78
C LYS A 92 7.12 -24.10 -23.57
N GLU A 93 5.95 -23.99 -22.95
CA GLU A 93 4.80 -23.34 -23.56
C GLU A 93 5.10 -21.87 -23.87
N THR A 94 4.68 -21.39 -25.04
CA THR A 94 4.78 -19.97 -25.43
C THR A 94 4.08 -19.05 -24.42
N GLY A 95 3.02 -19.51 -23.78
CA GLY A 95 2.34 -18.84 -22.67
C GLY A 95 3.22 -18.60 -21.44
N TYR A 96 4.14 -19.53 -21.14
CA TYR A 96 5.13 -19.37 -20.06
C TYR A 96 6.03 -18.17 -20.36
N LEU A 97 6.58 -18.07 -21.58
CA LEU A 97 7.45 -16.96 -21.99
C LEU A 97 6.74 -15.62 -21.97
N MET A 98 5.50 -15.57 -22.48
CA MET A 98 4.67 -14.37 -22.44
C MET A 98 4.39 -13.90 -21.00
N SER A 99 4.14 -14.84 -20.08
CA SER A 99 3.93 -14.51 -18.67
C SER A 99 5.17 -13.91 -17.99
N ARG A 100 6.38 -14.37 -18.38
CA ARG A 100 7.66 -13.83 -17.89
C ARG A 100 7.92 -12.43 -18.43
N LEU A 101 7.76 -12.25 -19.74
CA LEU A 101 8.08 -11.00 -20.43
C LEU A 101 7.16 -9.84 -20.02
N SER A 102 5.89 -10.11 -19.72
CA SER A 102 4.95 -9.11 -19.22
C SER A 102 4.89 -9.10 -17.69
N GLY A 103 4.41 -10.19 -17.09
CA GLY A 103 4.02 -10.20 -15.68
C GLY A 103 5.17 -10.06 -14.68
N ASP A 104 6.28 -10.75 -14.91
CA ASP A 104 7.43 -10.65 -14.00
C ASP A 104 8.23 -9.37 -14.20
N VAL A 105 8.34 -8.88 -15.44
CA VAL A 105 9.02 -7.63 -15.74
C VAL A 105 8.29 -6.44 -15.11
N ASP A 106 6.95 -6.44 -15.14
CA ASP A 106 6.13 -5.44 -14.44
C ASP A 106 6.32 -5.52 -12.91
N ALA A 107 6.46 -6.73 -12.36
CA ALA A 107 6.72 -6.92 -10.93
C ALA A 107 8.11 -6.39 -10.50
N VAL A 108 9.14 -6.57 -11.33
CA VAL A 108 10.49 -6.01 -11.08
C VAL A 108 10.49 -4.48 -11.15
N GLN A 109 9.77 -3.92 -12.12
CA GLN A 109 9.58 -2.47 -12.24
C GLN A 109 8.96 -1.87 -10.97
N GLY A 110 7.91 -2.50 -10.44
CA GLY A 110 7.26 -2.07 -9.19
C GLY A 110 8.20 -2.12 -7.97
N LEU A 111 9.19 -3.02 -7.96
CA LEU A 111 10.19 -3.08 -6.89
C LEU A 111 11.16 -1.90 -6.95
N LEU A 112 11.78 -1.69 -8.11
CA LEU A 112 12.87 -0.73 -8.25
C LEU A 112 12.41 0.72 -8.10
N ALA A 113 11.20 1.04 -8.57
CA ALA A 113 10.80 2.43 -8.73
C ALA A 113 9.64 2.89 -7.84
N ASP A 114 8.72 1.99 -7.47
CA ASP A 114 7.64 2.32 -6.52
C ASP A 114 8.06 1.98 -5.10
N THR A 115 8.57 0.76 -4.90
CA THR A 115 8.78 0.21 -3.56
C THR A 115 9.94 0.89 -2.83
N LEU A 116 11.11 1.04 -3.47
CA LEU A 116 12.28 1.68 -2.84
C LEU A 116 12.07 3.17 -2.55
N VAL A 117 11.49 3.89 -3.51
CA VAL A 117 11.24 5.33 -3.37
C VAL A 117 10.18 5.60 -2.32
N SER A 118 9.07 4.87 -2.38
CA SER A 118 8.02 4.96 -1.35
C SER A 118 8.55 4.54 0.01
N ALA A 119 9.39 3.51 0.11
CA ALA A 119 10.00 3.12 1.39
C ALA A 119 10.83 4.26 1.99
N GLY A 120 11.71 4.87 1.19
CA GLY A 120 12.50 6.02 1.61
C GLY A 120 11.64 7.20 2.06
N GLN A 121 10.58 7.53 1.30
CA GLN A 121 9.64 8.60 1.65
C GLN A 121 8.95 8.31 2.98
N ASN A 122 8.39 7.12 3.12
CA ASN A 122 7.65 6.75 4.32
C ASN A 122 8.58 6.73 5.54
N ILE A 123 9.84 6.28 5.41
CA ILE A 123 10.83 6.32 6.50
C ILE A 123 11.15 7.78 6.88
N LEU A 124 11.42 8.64 5.90
CA LEU A 124 11.72 10.05 6.14
C LEU A 124 10.55 10.79 6.79
N THR A 125 9.34 10.63 6.25
CA THR A 125 8.12 11.22 6.80
C THR A 125 7.84 10.70 8.21
N PHE A 126 8.09 9.41 8.48
CA PHE A 126 7.95 8.84 9.81
C PHE A 126 8.92 9.46 10.81
N ILE A 127 10.23 9.48 10.49
CA ILE A 127 11.27 10.06 11.35
C ILE A 127 10.98 11.54 11.62
N ALA A 128 10.61 12.29 10.60
CA ALA A 128 10.27 13.69 10.74
C ALA A 128 9.01 13.91 11.57
N GLY A 129 7.97 13.08 11.38
CA GLY A 129 6.77 13.10 12.22
C GLY A 129 7.06 12.79 13.70
N VAL A 130 7.95 11.83 13.97
CA VAL A 130 8.46 11.53 15.31
C VAL A 130 9.17 12.74 15.92
N ALA A 131 10.11 13.34 15.19
CA ALA A 131 10.84 14.51 15.67
C ALA A 131 9.91 15.69 15.98
N CYS A 132 8.97 15.99 15.08
CA CYS A 132 8.02 17.10 15.25
C CYS A 132 7.04 16.87 16.41
N THR A 133 6.55 15.65 16.61
CA THR A 133 5.63 15.35 17.72
C THR A 133 6.30 15.44 19.07
N ILE A 134 7.54 14.94 19.20
CA ILE A 134 8.34 15.08 20.42
C ILE A 134 8.64 16.56 20.71
N TYR A 135 8.96 17.35 19.67
CA TYR A 135 9.22 18.78 19.81
C TYR A 135 8.01 19.58 20.30
N ILE A 136 6.78 19.22 19.90
CA ILE A 136 5.56 19.91 20.34
C ILE A 136 5.24 19.57 21.80
N HIS A 137 5.13 18.28 22.13
CA HIS A 137 4.79 17.86 23.49
C HIS A 137 5.21 16.40 23.77
N PRO A 138 6.27 16.17 24.57
CA PRO A 138 6.86 14.84 24.74
C PRO A 138 5.91 13.84 25.40
N LYS A 139 5.04 14.27 26.33
CA LYS A 139 4.08 13.36 26.98
C LYS A 139 3.01 12.85 26.01
N LEU A 140 2.55 13.71 25.09
CA LEU A 140 1.57 13.32 24.06
C LEU A 140 2.22 12.39 23.03
N ALA A 141 3.49 12.65 22.67
CA ALA A 141 4.27 11.77 21.80
C ALA A 141 4.41 10.36 22.40
N LEU A 142 4.65 10.26 23.71
CA LEU A 142 4.77 8.96 24.40
C LEU A 142 3.48 8.14 24.34
N ILE A 143 2.32 8.80 24.49
CA ILE A 143 1.00 8.17 24.31
C ILE A 143 0.85 7.65 22.88
N CYS A 144 1.20 8.44 21.86
CA CYS A 144 1.20 7.99 20.47
C CYS A 144 2.09 6.76 20.25
N PHE A 145 3.31 6.77 20.80
CA PHE A 145 4.24 5.65 20.68
C PHE A 145 3.74 4.39 21.37
N LEU A 146 2.91 4.50 22.40
CA LEU A 146 2.27 3.35 23.05
C LEU A 146 1.14 2.75 22.19
N ILE A 147 0.41 3.59 21.45
CA ILE A 147 -0.71 3.16 20.59
C ILE A 147 -0.20 2.54 19.28
N LEU A 148 0.93 3.02 18.77
CA LEU A 148 1.55 2.58 17.52
C LEU A 148 1.83 1.06 17.45
N PRO A 149 2.46 0.40 18.45
CA PRO A 149 2.68 -1.05 18.41
C PRO A 149 1.37 -1.84 18.44
N PHE A 150 0.34 -1.36 19.15
CA PHE A 150 -0.97 -2.00 19.16
C PHE A 150 -1.64 -1.92 17.79
N TYR A 151 -1.52 -0.78 17.11
CA TYR A 151 -1.97 -0.60 15.73
C TYR A 151 -1.25 -1.54 14.76
N LEU A 152 0.08 -1.64 14.86
CA LEU A 152 0.89 -2.55 14.06
C LEU A 152 0.52 -4.02 14.29
N LEU A 153 0.40 -4.46 15.55
CA LEU A 153 0.03 -5.83 15.89
C LEU A 153 -1.34 -6.21 15.30
N SER A 154 -2.31 -5.30 15.39
CA SER A 154 -3.61 -5.49 14.77
C SER A 154 -3.50 -5.69 13.25
N LEU A 155 -2.77 -4.80 12.56
CA LEU A 155 -2.50 -4.92 11.12
C LEU A 155 -1.84 -6.26 10.76
N MET A 156 -0.88 -6.72 11.56
CA MET A 156 -0.16 -7.98 11.31
C MET A 156 -1.08 -9.19 11.44
N VAL A 157 -1.85 -9.28 12.54
CA VAL A 157 -2.72 -10.42 12.84
C VAL A 157 -3.82 -10.55 11.79
N PHE A 158 -4.51 -9.44 11.50
CA PHE A 158 -5.62 -9.46 10.55
C PHE A 158 -5.16 -9.72 9.12
N ASN A 159 -4.09 -9.07 8.65
CA ASN A 159 -3.59 -9.30 7.29
C ASN A 159 -3.08 -10.74 7.11
N LYS A 160 -2.40 -11.32 8.10
CA LYS A 160 -1.96 -12.72 8.04
C LYS A 160 -3.16 -13.67 7.93
N ARG A 161 -4.22 -13.44 8.73
CA ARG A 161 -5.42 -14.28 8.73
C ARG A 161 -6.18 -14.19 7.41
N VAL A 162 -6.43 -12.97 6.91
CA VAL A 162 -7.10 -12.72 5.64
C VAL A 162 -6.31 -13.33 4.48
N ARG A 163 -4.98 -13.20 4.48
CA ARG A 163 -4.11 -13.80 3.45
C ARG A 163 -4.21 -15.31 3.42
N SER A 164 -4.18 -15.97 4.59
CA SER A 164 -4.31 -17.44 4.69
C SER A 164 -5.67 -17.92 4.16
N MET A 165 -6.75 -17.26 4.57
CA MET A 165 -8.10 -17.62 4.11
C MET A 165 -8.29 -17.35 2.61
N SER A 166 -7.70 -16.27 2.10
CA SER A 166 -7.71 -15.95 0.67
C SER A 166 -6.96 -17.00 -0.16
N TYR A 167 -5.89 -17.59 0.38
CA TYR A 167 -5.21 -18.72 -0.25
C TYR A 167 -6.12 -19.96 -0.31
N GLU A 168 -6.75 -20.35 0.81
CA GLU A 168 -7.71 -21.47 0.83
C GLU A 168 -8.85 -21.28 -0.16
N VAL A 169 -9.43 -20.07 -0.25
CA VAL A 169 -10.51 -19.76 -1.19
C VAL A 169 -10.03 -19.92 -2.63
N ARG A 170 -8.86 -19.38 -2.98
CA ARG A 170 -8.27 -19.52 -4.33
C ARG A 170 -8.03 -20.97 -4.70
N GLU A 171 -7.52 -21.78 -3.77
CA GLU A 171 -7.31 -23.22 -4.00
C GLU A 171 -8.63 -23.96 -4.26
N ARG A 172 -9.69 -23.63 -3.51
CA ARG A 172 -11.03 -24.22 -3.72
C ARG A 172 -11.61 -23.85 -5.08
N TYR A 173 -11.42 -22.61 -5.53
CA TYR A 173 -11.82 -22.19 -6.87
C TYR A 173 -10.99 -22.85 -7.98
N ALA A 174 -9.69 -23.08 -7.77
CA ALA A 174 -8.85 -23.80 -8.71
C ALA A 174 -9.32 -25.25 -8.90
N LEU A 175 -9.65 -25.94 -7.80
CA LEU A 175 -10.23 -27.28 -7.84
C LEU A 175 -11.60 -27.31 -8.53
N LEU A 176 -12.46 -26.34 -8.22
CA LEU A 176 -13.76 -26.19 -8.87
C LEU A 176 -13.63 -26.00 -10.39
N ASN A 177 -12.71 -25.14 -10.82
CA ASN A 177 -12.45 -24.92 -12.25
C ASN A 177 -11.91 -26.17 -12.94
N LYS A 178 -11.05 -26.94 -12.28
CA LYS A 178 -10.58 -28.23 -12.79
C LYS A 178 -11.74 -29.21 -13.00
N ASP A 179 -12.62 -29.36 -12.02
CA ASP A 179 -13.79 -30.23 -12.12
C ASP A 179 -14.75 -29.76 -13.24
N LEU A 180 -14.94 -28.45 -13.37
CA LEU A 180 -15.76 -27.85 -14.42
C LEU A 180 -15.19 -28.16 -15.79
N GLN A 181 -13.87 -28.02 -15.97
CA GLN A 181 -13.18 -28.35 -17.20
C GLN A 181 -13.36 -29.84 -17.57
N GLU A 182 -13.20 -30.75 -16.61
CA GLU A 182 -13.42 -32.19 -16.81
C GLU A 182 -14.87 -32.49 -17.25
N LEU A 183 -15.85 -31.87 -16.60
CA LEU A 183 -17.27 -32.03 -16.94
C LEU A 183 -17.60 -31.51 -18.34
N LEU A 184 -17.05 -30.36 -18.74
CA LEU A 184 -17.28 -29.78 -20.06
C LEU A 184 -16.58 -30.59 -21.16
N SER A 185 -15.34 -31.01 -20.94
CA SER A 185 -14.62 -31.87 -21.88
C SER A 185 -15.29 -33.25 -22.02
N GLY A 186 -15.89 -33.77 -20.96
CA GLY A 186 -16.62 -35.04 -20.93
C GLY A 186 -18.11 -34.95 -21.22
N VAL A 187 -18.62 -33.81 -21.71
CA VAL A 187 -20.07 -33.56 -21.81
C VAL A 187 -20.80 -34.59 -22.66
N SER A 188 -20.17 -35.10 -23.73
CA SER A 188 -20.74 -36.15 -24.59
C SER A 188 -21.02 -37.45 -23.83
N VAL A 189 -20.13 -37.83 -22.89
CA VAL A 189 -20.32 -39.02 -22.04
C VAL A 189 -21.46 -38.78 -21.06
N ILE A 190 -21.52 -37.60 -20.45
CA ILE A 190 -22.61 -37.25 -19.51
C ILE A 190 -23.97 -37.31 -20.22
N LYS A 191 -24.04 -36.80 -21.45
CA LYS A 191 -25.24 -36.84 -22.29
C LYS A 191 -25.62 -38.26 -22.71
N ALA A 192 -24.64 -39.10 -23.07
CA ALA A 192 -24.89 -40.49 -23.45
C ALA A 192 -25.47 -41.35 -22.33
N PHE A 193 -25.13 -41.04 -21.07
CA PHE A 193 -25.63 -41.75 -19.89
C PHE A 193 -26.74 -40.99 -19.13
N THR A 194 -27.30 -39.91 -19.70
CA THR A 194 -28.36 -39.08 -19.09
C THR A 194 -28.00 -38.62 -17.66
N GLY A 195 -26.71 -38.33 -17.45
CA GLY A 195 -26.09 -38.10 -16.15
C GLY A 195 -26.13 -36.64 -15.66
N GLU A 196 -26.82 -35.73 -16.35
CA GLU A 196 -26.72 -34.29 -16.12
C GLU A 196 -27.13 -33.91 -14.70
N LYS A 197 -28.24 -34.46 -14.19
CA LYS A 197 -28.70 -34.18 -12.81
C LYS A 197 -27.64 -34.56 -11.77
N ARG A 198 -26.96 -35.71 -11.95
CA ARG A 198 -25.92 -36.19 -11.03
C ARG A 198 -24.70 -35.28 -11.07
N ALA A 199 -24.27 -34.85 -12.26
CA ALA A 199 -23.18 -33.90 -12.44
C ALA A 199 -23.50 -32.54 -11.78
N THR A 200 -24.71 -32.01 -12.00
CA THR A 200 -25.16 -30.76 -11.39
C THR A 200 -25.19 -30.83 -9.86
N ILE A 201 -25.72 -31.91 -9.27
CA ILE A 201 -25.76 -32.07 -7.81
C ILE A 201 -24.35 -32.13 -7.22
N LYS A 202 -23.42 -32.87 -7.85
CA LYS A 202 -22.01 -32.93 -7.44
C LYS A 202 -21.37 -31.54 -7.47
N MET A 203 -21.63 -30.77 -8.53
CA MET A 203 -21.07 -29.43 -8.70
C MET A 203 -21.65 -28.42 -7.70
N LEU A 204 -22.97 -28.47 -7.45
CA LEU A 204 -23.65 -27.63 -6.46
C LEU A 204 -23.04 -27.77 -5.06
N GLY A 205 -22.68 -29.00 -4.65
CA GLY A 205 -22.00 -29.23 -3.38
C GLY A 205 -20.66 -28.49 -3.27
N LYS A 206 -19.83 -28.58 -4.32
CA LYS A 206 -18.53 -27.92 -4.39
C LYS A 206 -18.65 -26.39 -4.46
N ILE A 207 -19.58 -25.88 -5.27
CA ILE A 207 -19.88 -24.45 -5.37
C ILE A 207 -20.31 -23.90 -4.00
N LYS A 208 -21.21 -24.59 -3.31
CA LYS A 208 -21.69 -24.18 -1.98
C LYS A 208 -20.57 -24.13 -0.95
N GLU A 209 -19.63 -25.07 -0.98
CA GLU A 209 -18.47 -25.07 -0.09
C GLU A 209 -17.52 -23.90 -0.40
N ALA A 210 -17.23 -23.64 -1.69
CA ALA A 210 -16.40 -22.52 -2.12
C ALA A 210 -17.01 -21.17 -1.70
N ILE A 211 -18.30 -20.96 -1.99
CA ILE A 211 -19.04 -19.75 -1.59
C ILE A 211 -19.04 -19.60 -0.06
N ARG A 212 -19.25 -20.69 0.70
CA ARG A 212 -19.22 -20.61 2.17
C ARG A 212 -17.86 -20.17 2.70
N LYS A 213 -16.77 -20.64 2.08
CA LYS A 213 -15.39 -20.23 2.44
C LYS A 213 -15.13 -18.77 2.06
N GLU A 214 -15.62 -18.33 0.90
CA GLU A 214 -15.52 -16.94 0.45
C GLU A 214 -16.31 -15.99 1.35
N VAL A 215 -17.57 -16.31 1.70
CA VAL A 215 -18.35 -15.51 2.65
C VAL A 215 -17.65 -15.41 4.01
N LYS A 216 -17.05 -16.50 4.50
CA LYS A 216 -16.24 -16.45 5.74
C LYS A 216 -15.01 -15.55 5.61
N LEU A 217 -14.34 -15.57 4.46
CA LEU A 217 -13.23 -14.66 4.16
C LEU A 217 -13.72 -13.21 4.18
N ASP A 218 -14.81 -12.90 3.50
CA ASP A 218 -15.36 -11.53 3.42
C ASP A 218 -15.81 -11.00 4.77
N ILE A 219 -16.48 -11.83 5.57
CA ILE A 219 -16.84 -11.46 6.96
C ILE A 219 -15.57 -11.19 7.78
N THR A 220 -14.55 -12.04 7.66
CA THR A 220 -13.29 -11.86 8.40
C THR A 220 -12.55 -10.60 7.95
N ALA A 221 -12.53 -10.33 6.64
CA ALA A 221 -11.94 -9.12 6.06
C ALA A 221 -12.71 -7.85 6.47
N THR A 222 -14.03 -7.95 6.58
CA THR A 222 -14.90 -6.86 7.06
C THR A 222 -14.62 -6.57 8.54
N ILE A 223 -14.55 -7.60 9.38
CA ILE A 223 -14.19 -7.46 10.80
C ILE A 223 -12.78 -6.87 10.95
N ALA A 224 -11.82 -7.32 10.13
CA ALA A 224 -10.47 -6.75 10.09
C ALA A 224 -10.48 -5.26 9.71
N SER A 225 -11.28 -4.87 8.72
CA SER A 225 -11.41 -3.47 8.30
C SER A 225 -12.03 -2.60 9.40
N ILE A 226 -13.12 -3.06 9.99
CA ILE A 226 -13.82 -2.35 11.08
C ILE A 226 -12.91 -2.22 12.31
N SER A 227 -12.25 -3.29 12.72
CA SER A 227 -11.31 -3.25 13.86
C SER A 227 -10.12 -2.34 13.58
N SER A 228 -9.56 -2.36 12.37
CA SER A 228 -8.50 -1.43 11.97
C SER A 228 -8.97 0.02 12.04
N ILE A 229 -10.21 0.31 11.60
CA ILE A 229 -10.82 1.65 11.69
C ILE A 229 -10.97 2.05 13.16
N LEU A 230 -11.57 1.21 14.00
CA LEU A 230 -11.77 1.50 15.42
C LEU A 230 -10.46 1.78 16.15
N ILE A 231 -9.42 0.97 15.91
CA ILE A 231 -8.10 1.18 16.52
C ILE A 231 -7.45 2.45 15.99
N SER A 232 -7.56 2.73 14.68
CA SER A 232 -7.02 3.96 14.10
C SER A 232 -7.75 5.22 14.58
N SER A 233 -9.04 5.13 14.90
CA SER A 233 -9.85 6.22 15.43
C SER A 233 -9.70 6.39 16.94
N ALA A 234 -9.43 5.32 17.68
CA ALA A 234 -9.18 5.38 19.12
C ALA A 234 -7.96 6.25 19.45
N GLY A 235 -6.92 6.23 18.61
CA GLY A 235 -5.73 7.08 18.77
C GLY A 235 -6.06 8.58 18.86
N PRO A 236 -6.65 9.17 17.81
CA PRO A 236 -7.11 10.56 17.83
C PRO A 236 -8.06 10.89 18.99
N ILE A 237 -8.97 9.98 19.36
CA ILE A 237 -9.93 10.21 20.47
C ILE A 237 -9.19 10.34 21.81
N VAL A 238 -8.30 9.40 22.13
CA VAL A 238 -7.49 9.43 23.36
C VAL A 238 -6.63 10.69 23.40
N LEU A 239 -6.10 11.10 22.25
CA LEU A 239 -5.25 12.29 22.13
C LEU A 239 -6.03 13.59 22.26
N ILE A 240 -7.23 13.67 21.70
CA ILE A 240 -8.14 14.81 21.92
C ILE A 240 -8.52 14.89 23.40
N TRP A 241 -8.86 13.78 24.04
CA TRP A 241 -9.23 13.77 25.46
C TRP A 241 -8.07 14.27 26.34
N TYR A 242 -6.89 13.66 26.20
CA TYR A 242 -5.72 14.04 27.00
C TYR A 242 -5.24 15.46 26.64
N GLY A 243 -5.27 15.81 25.36
CA GLY A 243 -4.85 17.11 24.88
C GLY A 243 -5.79 18.23 25.34
N CYS A 244 -7.11 18.02 25.38
CA CYS A 244 -8.06 18.96 26.00
C CYS A 244 -7.76 19.16 27.48
N ALA A 245 -7.44 18.10 28.23
CA ALA A 245 -7.05 18.22 29.63
C ALA A 245 -5.77 19.06 29.82
N GLU A 246 -4.78 18.92 28.94
CA GLU A 246 -3.57 19.76 28.96
C GLU A 246 -3.82 21.22 28.53
N ILE A 247 -4.77 21.45 27.61
CA ILE A 247 -5.21 22.81 27.25
C ILE A 247 -5.87 23.49 28.46
N MET A 248 -6.75 22.78 29.18
CA MET A 248 -7.39 23.30 30.39
C MET A 248 -6.38 23.58 31.51
N ARG A 249 -5.24 22.88 31.52
CA ARG A 249 -4.12 23.11 32.45
C ARG A 249 -3.17 24.22 32.00
N GLY A 250 -3.35 24.78 30.80
CA GLY A 250 -2.51 25.83 30.24
C GLY A 250 -1.17 25.36 29.66
N ASN A 251 -0.92 24.05 29.60
CA ASN A 251 0.35 23.49 29.10
C ASN A 251 0.37 23.32 27.56
N LEU A 252 -0.79 23.42 26.92
CA LEU A 252 -0.96 23.19 25.48
C LEU A 252 -1.92 24.23 24.89
N THR A 253 -1.68 24.66 23.65
CA THR A 253 -2.60 25.51 22.90
C THR A 253 -3.51 24.68 21.98
N VAL A 254 -4.66 25.25 21.60
CA VAL A 254 -5.60 24.60 20.68
C VAL A 254 -4.95 24.34 19.31
N GLY A 255 -4.16 25.29 18.80
CA GLY A 255 -3.40 25.10 17.56
C GLY A 255 -2.34 24.00 17.66
N SER A 256 -1.72 23.82 18.83
CA SER A 256 -0.77 22.70 19.06
C SER A 256 -1.46 21.36 18.97
N LEU A 257 -2.67 21.22 19.53
CA LEU A 257 -3.46 19.99 19.47
C LEU A 257 -3.86 19.63 18.04
N ILE A 258 -4.28 20.63 17.26
CA ILE A 258 -4.68 20.43 15.86
C ILE A 258 -3.46 20.04 15.01
N ALA A 259 -2.32 20.71 15.19
CA ALA A 259 -1.09 20.33 14.52
C ALA A 259 -0.63 18.92 14.91
N PHE A 260 -0.73 18.58 16.19
CA PHE A 260 -0.42 17.25 16.69
C PHE A 260 -1.30 16.18 16.03
N ASN A 261 -2.60 16.45 15.89
CA ASN A 261 -3.53 15.55 15.20
C ASN A 261 -3.14 15.32 13.73
N SER A 262 -2.63 16.34 13.03
CA SER A 262 -2.09 16.17 11.67
C SER A 262 -0.81 15.32 11.65
N PHE A 263 0.09 15.50 12.63
CA PHE A 263 1.32 14.70 12.72
C PHE A 263 1.07 13.21 13.01
N ILE A 264 -0.04 12.85 13.68
CA ILE A 264 -0.47 11.46 13.81
C ILE A 264 -0.62 10.82 12.43
N GLY A 265 -1.23 11.53 11.46
CA GLY A 265 -1.35 11.04 10.09
C GLY A 265 0.00 10.68 9.47
N TYR A 266 1.04 11.45 9.78
CA TYR A 266 2.43 11.21 9.35
C TYR A 266 3.16 10.11 10.13
N LEU A 267 2.60 9.61 11.24
CA LEU A 267 3.09 8.44 11.96
C LEU A 267 2.41 7.16 11.46
N PHE A 268 1.07 7.15 11.48
CA PHE A 268 0.28 5.95 11.18
C PHE A 268 0.27 5.61 9.69
N GLY A 269 0.16 6.61 8.81
CA GLY A 269 0.15 6.42 7.36
C GLY A 269 1.42 5.75 6.84
N PRO A 270 2.61 6.33 7.09
CA PRO A 270 3.87 5.73 6.68
C PRO A 270 4.14 4.36 7.28
N THR A 271 3.77 4.15 8.54
CA THR A 271 3.86 2.84 9.19
C THR A 271 3.04 1.78 8.45
N ARG A 272 1.79 2.10 8.10
CA ARG A 272 0.92 1.21 7.31
C ARG A 272 1.49 0.96 5.90
N ASN A 273 2.02 1.99 5.25
CA ASN A 273 2.63 1.86 3.94
C ASN A 273 3.87 0.97 3.97
N LEU A 274 4.75 1.15 4.96
CA LEU A 274 5.95 0.31 5.16
C LEU A 274 5.59 -1.16 5.41
N TYR A 275 4.53 -1.41 6.19
CA TYR A 275 4.02 -2.78 6.36
C TYR A 275 3.57 -3.39 5.03
N ASN A 276 2.79 -2.66 4.23
CA ASN A 276 2.33 -3.12 2.93
C ASN A 276 3.48 -3.30 1.91
N LEU A 277 4.52 -2.47 2.01
CA LEU A 277 5.71 -2.57 1.15
C LEU A 277 6.40 -3.94 1.30
N ASN A 278 6.45 -4.51 2.52
CA ASN A 278 7.05 -5.83 2.75
C ASN A 278 6.43 -6.92 1.85
N LEU A 279 5.12 -6.87 1.63
CA LEU A 279 4.40 -7.83 0.77
C LEU A 279 4.79 -7.69 -0.71
N ASN A 280 4.94 -6.46 -1.18
CA ASN A 280 5.33 -6.17 -2.57
C ASN A 280 6.79 -6.54 -2.83
N VAL A 281 7.70 -6.23 -1.88
CA VAL A 281 9.11 -6.63 -1.96
C VAL A 281 9.24 -8.14 -2.17
N GLN A 282 8.57 -8.95 -1.36
CA GLN A 282 8.65 -10.42 -1.46
C GLN A 282 8.19 -10.92 -2.84
N ARG A 283 7.05 -10.42 -3.33
CA ARG A 283 6.50 -10.82 -4.64
C ARG A 283 7.47 -10.50 -5.77
N SER A 284 8.03 -9.31 -5.75
CA SER A 284 8.90 -8.83 -6.80
C SER A 284 10.31 -9.43 -6.72
N LEU A 285 10.84 -9.77 -5.53
CA LEU A 285 12.09 -10.54 -5.40
C LEU A 285 11.96 -11.91 -6.07
N ALA A 286 10.83 -12.60 -5.88
CA ALA A 286 10.56 -13.86 -6.59
C ALA A 286 10.44 -13.66 -8.11
N ALA A 287 9.97 -12.51 -8.60
CA ALA A 287 9.95 -12.19 -10.02
C ALA A 287 11.36 -11.91 -10.58
N VAL A 288 12.18 -11.15 -9.84
CA VAL A 288 13.59 -10.91 -10.17
C VAL A 288 14.34 -12.23 -10.33
N GLN A 289 14.23 -13.13 -9.35
CA GLN A 289 14.89 -14.43 -9.39
C GLN A 289 14.50 -15.24 -10.64
N ARG A 290 13.21 -15.26 -10.98
CA ARG A 290 12.71 -15.99 -12.16
C ARG A 290 13.15 -15.36 -13.49
N ILE A 291 13.40 -14.04 -13.54
CA ILE A 291 13.97 -13.36 -14.71
C ILE A 291 15.46 -13.69 -14.86
N PHE A 292 16.22 -13.66 -13.76
CA PHE A 292 17.64 -14.03 -13.79
C PHE A 292 17.82 -15.50 -14.18
N GLU A 293 17.05 -16.42 -13.61
CA GLU A 293 17.02 -17.83 -14.03
C GLU A 293 16.76 -17.98 -15.54
N MET A 294 15.97 -17.08 -16.15
CA MET A 294 15.68 -17.09 -17.58
C MET A 294 16.81 -16.53 -18.43
N LEU A 295 17.54 -15.53 -17.93
CA LEU A 295 18.73 -14.97 -18.58
C LEU A 295 19.93 -15.92 -18.48
N ASP A 296 20.00 -16.72 -17.41
CA ASP A 296 21.07 -17.71 -17.19
C ASP A 296 20.89 -18.97 -18.03
N LEU A 297 19.68 -19.21 -18.57
CA LEU A 297 19.44 -20.27 -19.55
C LEU A 297 20.19 -19.92 -20.84
N THR A 298 21.32 -20.59 -21.02
CA THR A 298 22.17 -20.54 -22.22
C THR A 298 22.39 -21.96 -22.72
#